data_AF-A0A7K4A2Y3-F1
#
_entry.id   AF-A0A7K4A2Y3-F1
#
_cell.length_a   1.000
_cell.length_b   1.000
_cell.length_c   1.000
_cell.angle_alpha   90.00
_cell.angle_beta   90.00
_cell.angle_gamma   90.00
#
_symmetry.space_group_name_H-M   'P 1'
#
loop_
_entity.id
_entity.type
_entity.pdbx_description
1 polymer ?
#
loop_
_entity_poly.entity_id
_entity_poly.type
_entity_poly.pdbx_seq_one_letter_code
_entity_poly.pdbx_strand_id
1 'polypeptide(L)'
;FLLLCGTEVKGHLAGQTMAALHKGGVKDGRVVGAEGAIPFIENLADDAIKRFQEQCELVNIMESEDLGTIGAKINELKGRDPGAFAADPMVVEVKEAAGGVETAAAGVNPQFLEIEQRLDKIEKQIEFADAEIAQRVGRKIGRDIGILYGLVAGLTVFVLLLVLLPKLNVLL
;
A
#
# COMPACT_ATOMS: atom_id res chain seq x y z
N PHE A 1 -5.36 -4.98 -17.99
CA PHE A 1 -5.85 -5.06 -16.59
C PHE A 1 -5.11 -4.07 -15.71
N LEU A 2 -5.79 -3.50 -14.72
CA LEU A 2 -5.19 -2.73 -13.61
C LEU A 2 -5.58 -3.41 -12.30
N LEU A 3 -4.59 -3.92 -11.56
CA LEU A 3 -4.81 -4.59 -10.26
C LEU A 3 -4.57 -3.60 -9.13
N LEU A 4 -5.59 -3.34 -8.31
CA LEU A 4 -5.46 -2.59 -7.06
C LEU A 4 -5.21 -3.58 -5.92
N CYS A 5 -4.09 -3.41 -5.21
CA CYS A 5 -3.65 -4.23 -4.09
C CYS A 5 -2.83 -3.39 -3.09
N GLY A 6 -2.53 -3.96 -1.92
CA GLY A 6 -1.87 -3.27 -0.81
C GLY A 6 -2.84 -2.57 0.13
N THR A 7 -2.33 -2.12 1.28
CA THR A 7 -3.09 -1.31 2.25
C THR A 7 -3.43 0.06 1.65
N GLU A 8 -4.66 0.52 1.86
CA GLU A 8 -5.12 1.80 1.31
C GLU A 8 -4.45 2.99 2.03
N VAL A 9 -4.17 4.05 1.27
CA VAL A 9 -3.59 5.26 1.83
C VAL A 9 -4.67 6.04 2.56
N LYS A 10 -4.50 6.25 3.87
CA LYS A 10 -5.45 7.02 4.67
C LYS A 10 -5.53 8.47 4.19
N GLY A 11 -6.74 9.03 4.20
CA GLY A 11 -7.03 10.38 3.71
C GLY A 11 -7.05 10.50 2.19
N HIS A 12 -6.01 10.00 1.51
CA HIS A 12 -5.89 10.07 0.05
C HIS A 12 -6.81 9.08 -0.66
N LEU A 13 -7.01 7.88 -0.09
CA LEU A 13 -7.87 6.81 -0.62
C LEU A 13 -7.60 6.57 -2.12
N ALA A 14 -6.33 6.35 -2.46
CA ALA A 14 -5.85 6.35 -3.83
C ALA A 14 -6.46 5.20 -4.66
N GLY A 15 -6.56 4.00 -4.09
CA GLY A 15 -7.17 2.86 -4.76
C GLY A 15 -8.68 3.06 -4.98
N GLN A 16 -9.39 3.54 -3.96
CA GLN A 16 -10.80 3.95 -4.07
C GLN A 16 -11.01 5.01 -5.16
N THR A 17 -10.16 6.04 -5.18
CA THR A 17 -10.22 7.13 -6.16
C THR A 17 -9.96 6.62 -7.58
N MET A 18 -9.01 5.70 -7.76
CA MET A 18 -8.74 5.08 -9.06
C MET A 18 -9.92 4.22 -9.55
N ALA A 19 -10.57 3.48 -8.65
CA ALA A 19 -11.78 2.73 -8.96
C ALA A 19 -12.96 3.65 -9.33
N ALA A 20 -13.11 4.77 -8.62
CA ALA A 20 -14.10 5.79 -8.92
C ALA A 20 -13.84 6.47 -10.27
N LEU A 21 -12.58 6.77 -10.60
CA LEU A 21 -12.19 7.32 -11.90
C LEU A 21 -12.56 6.39 -13.05
N HIS A 22 -12.25 5.10 -12.92
CA HIS A 22 -12.57 4.10 -13.94
C HIS A 22 -14.08 3.95 -14.15
N LYS A 23 -14.89 4.02 -13.08
CA LYS A 23 -16.34 3.84 -13.16
C LYS A 23 -17.11 5.11 -13.54
N GLY A 24 -16.72 6.25 -12.96
CA GLY A 24 -17.49 7.50 -12.98
C GLY A 24 -16.83 8.62 -13.78
N GLY A 25 -15.55 8.49 -14.12
CA GLY A 25 -14.80 9.53 -14.82
C GLY A 25 -14.63 10.78 -13.95
N VAL A 26 -14.58 11.93 -14.61
CA VAL A 26 -14.34 13.23 -13.99
C VAL A 26 -15.50 14.18 -14.34
N LYS A 27 -15.88 15.03 -13.38
CA LYS A 27 -16.83 16.13 -13.58
C LYS A 27 -16.24 17.38 -12.95
N ASP A 28 -16.14 18.45 -13.74
CA ASP A 28 -15.56 19.73 -13.31
C ASP A 28 -14.16 19.56 -12.67
N GLY A 29 -13.33 18.70 -13.26
CA GLY A 29 -12.00 18.35 -12.74
C GLY A 29 -11.99 17.37 -11.57
N ARG A 30 -13.12 17.09 -10.91
CA ARG A 30 -13.20 16.16 -9.77
C ARG A 30 -13.60 14.74 -10.20
N VAL A 31 -12.94 13.73 -9.66
CA VAL A 31 -13.29 12.31 -9.86
C VAL A 31 -14.66 12.01 -9.24
N VAL A 32 -15.56 11.48 -10.05
CA VAL A 32 -16.94 11.22 -9.62
C VAL A 32 -16.98 9.99 -8.71
N GLY A 33 -17.41 10.19 -7.46
CA GLY A 33 -17.53 9.12 -6.46
C GLY A 33 -16.26 8.83 -5.67
N ALA A 34 -15.21 9.65 -5.83
CA ALA A 34 -14.02 9.55 -5.01
C ALA A 34 -14.22 10.15 -3.61
N GLU A 35 -13.77 9.42 -2.59
CA GLU A 35 -13.83 9.80 -1.18
C GLU A 35 -12.51 10.39 -0.66
N GLY A 36 -11.45 10.37 -1.49
CA GLY A 36 -10.17 10.99 -1.16
C GLY A 36 -10.28 12.49 -0.90
N ALA A 37 -9.32 13.03 -0.15
CA ALA A 37 -9.30 14.43 0.26
C ALA A 37 -9.29 15.43 -0.93
N ILE A 38 -8.48 15.16 -1.96
CA ILE A 38 -8.29 16.05 -3.13
C ILE A 38 -8.33 15.23 -4.44
N PRO A 39 -9.50 14.70 -4.85
CA PRO A 39 -9.57 13.78 -5.97
C PRO A 39 -9.82 14.55 -7.27
N PHE A 40 -8.84 15.36 -7.70
CA PHE A 40 -8.93 16.20 -8.90
C PHE A 40 -7.92 15.79 -9.99
N ILE A 41 -8.34 15.90 -11.25
CA ILE A 41 -7.56 15.67 -12.45
C ILE A 41 -7.82 16.83 -13.39
N GLU A 42 -6.90 17.78 -13.43
CA GLU A 42 -7.03 19.01 -14.24
C GLU A 42 -6.18 18.98 -15.51
N ASN A 43 -5.20 18.08 -15.57
CA ASN A 43 -4.20 18.02 -16.63
C ASN A 43 -4.49 16.96 -17.70
N LEU A 44 -5.63 16.26 -17.62
CA LEU A 44 -6.03 15.24 -18.59
C LEU A 44 -7.32 15.67 -19.30
N ALA A 45 -7.33 15.48 -20.62
CA ALA A 45 -8.53 15.65 -21.42
C ALA A 45 -9.47 14.44 -21.26
N ASP A 46 -10.77 14.67 -21.50
CA ASP A 46 -11.84 13.66 -21.33
C ASP A 46 -11.64 12.42 -22.21
N ASP A 47 -11.01 12.58 -23.38
CA ASP A 47 -10.68 11.49 -24.28
C ASP A 47 -9.64 10.53 -23.69
N ALA A 48 -8.66 11.05 -22.94
CA ALA A 48 -7.67 10.25 -22.23
C ALA A 48 -8.32 9.43 -21.11
N ILE A 49 -9.27 10.03 -20.39
CA ILE A 49 -10.04 9.35 -19.34
C ILE A 49 -10.88 8.23 -19.96
N LYS A 50 -11.61 8.50 -21.05
CA LYS A 50 -12.40 7.47 -21.75
C LYS A 50 -11.52 6.35 -22.30
N ARG A 51 -10.37 6.69 -22.89
CA ARG A 51 -9.40 5.71 -23.36
C ARG A 51 -8.94 4.80 -22.22
N PHE A 52 -8.65 5.34 -21.05
CA PHE A 52 -8.32 4.56 -19.86
C PHE A 52 -9.46 3.63 -19.42
N GLN A 53 -10.70 4.13 -19.39
CA GLN A 53 -11.88 3.36 -19.01
C GLN A 53 -12.12 2.16 -19.92
N GLU A 54 -11.95 2.35 -21.24
CA GLU A 54 -12.15 1.30 -22.25
C GLU A 54 -10.98 0.31 -22.33
N GLN A 55 -9.75 0.80 -22.16
CA GLN A 55 -8.54 -0.01 -22.32
C GLN A 55 -8.27 -0.94 -21.14
N CYS A 56 -8.63 -0.52 -19.93
CA CYS A 56 -8.29 -1.26 -18.71
C CYS A 56 -9.54 -1.91 -18.11
N GLU A 57 -9.45 -3.21 -17.77
CA GLU A 57 -10.32 -3.80 -16.75
C GLU A 57 -9.66 -3.63 -15.37
N LEU A 58 -10.40 -3.04 -14.44
CA LEU A 58 -9.93 -2.77 -13.08
C LEU A 58 -10.34 -3.90 -12.15
N VAL A 59 -9.36 -4.48 -11.46
CA VAL A 59 -9.52 -5.62 -10.56
C VAL A 59 -9.05 -5.19 -9.19
N ASN A 60 -9.92 -5.26 -8.18
CA ASN A 60 -9.61 -4.80 -6.82
C ASN A 60 -9.51 -5.99 -5.86
N ILE A 61 -8.34 -6.16 -5.24
CA ILE A 61 -8.08 -7.14 -4.17
C ILE A 61 -7.57 -6.47 -2.89
N MET A 62 -7.65 -5.14 -2.78
CA MET A 62 -7.27 -4.42 -1.57
C MET A 62 -8.10 -4.91 -0.36
N GLU A 63 -7.54 -4.97 0.84
CA GLU A 63 -6.18 -4.53 1.24
C GLU A 63 -5.14 -5.67 1.23
N SER A 64 -5.16 -6.55 0.21
CA SER A 64 -4.22 -7.69 0.17
C SER A 64 -2.76 -7.24 -0.03
N GLU A 65 -1.90 -7.54 0.94
CA GLU A 65 -0.43 -7.43 0.87
C GLU A 65 0.26 -8.80 0.67
N ASP A 66 -0.50 -9.89 0.74
CA ASP A 66 0.04 -11.24 0.57
C ASP A 66 0.51 -11.48 -0.88
N LEU A 67 1.80 -11.75 -1.04
CA LEU A 67 2.42 -12.01 -2.35
C LEU A 67 1.85 -13.26 -3.03
N GLY A 68 1.39 -14.25 -2.26
CA GLY A 68 0.74 -15.45 -2.79
C GLY A 68 -0.57 -15.10 -3.49
N THR A 69 -1.42 -14.34 -2.82
CA THR A 69 -2.72 -13.87 -3.31
C THR A 69 -2.56 -12.94 -4.50
N ILE A 70 -1.64 -11.97 -4.42
CA ILE A 70 -1.34 -11.04 -5.52
C ILE A 70 -0.81 -11.82 -6.73
N GLY A 71 0.14 -12.74 -6.51
CA GLY A 71 0.72 -13.57 -7.57
C GLY A 71 -0.30 -14.49 -8.24
N ALA A 72 -1.19 -15.11 -7.45
CA ALA A 72 -2.28 -15.93 -7.97
C ALA A 72 -3.24 -15.10 -8.84
N LYS A 73 -3.61 -13.90 -8.39
CA LYS A 73 -4.48 -13.00 -9.16
C LYS A 73 -3.81 -12.54 -10.46
N ILE A 74 -2.52 -12.21 -10.43
CA ILE A 74 -1.76 -11.86 -11.64
C ILE A 74 -1.77 -13.02 -12.65
N ASN A 75 -1.56 -14.26 -12.18
CA ASN A 75 -1.57 -15.43 -13.07
C ASN A 75 -2.95 -15.70 -13.68
N GLU A 76 -4.02 -15.52 -12.90
CA GLU A 76 -5.40 -15.57 -13.39
C GLU A 76 -5.63 -14.53 -14.50
N LEU A 77 -5.20 -13.28 -14.29
CA LEU A 77 -5.37 -12.19 -15.26
C LEU A 77 -4.53 -12.41 -16.52
N LYS A 78 -3.33 -12.97 -16.41
CA LYS A 78 -2.53 -13.39 -17.57
C LYS A 78 -3.23 -14.47 -18.39
N GLY A 79 -3.92 -15.41 -17.74
CA GLY A 79 -4.71 -16.43 -18.43
C GLY A 79 -5.93 -15.87 -19.18
N ARG A 80 -6.37 -14.66 -18.81
CA ARG A 80 -7.48 -13.92 -19.43
C ARG A 80 -7.01 -12.81 -20.38
N ASP A 81 -5.74 -12.82 -20.80
CA ASP A 81 -5.17 -11.75 -21.63
C ASP A 81 -5.96 -11.57 -22.94
N PRO A 82 -6.68 -10.44 -23.13
CA PRO A 82 -7.43 -10.17 -24.35
C PRO A 82 -6.53 -9.70 -25.51
N GLY A 83 -5.22 -9.57 -25.27
CA GLY A 83 -4.26 -8.97 -26.19
C GLY A 83 -4.23 -7.44 -26.10
N ALA A 84 -3.50 -6.82 -27.01
CA ALA A 84 -3.41 -5.37 -27.09
C ALA A 84 -4.77 -4.74 -27.42
N PHE A 85 -5.05 -3.60 -26.80
CA PHE A 85 -6.25 -2.82 -27.12
C PHE A 85 -6.23 -2.38 -28.59
N ALA A 86 -7.36 -2.51 -29.28
CA ALA A 86 -7.48 -2.33 -30.72
C ALA A 86 -7.53 -0.85 -31.14
N ALA A 87 -6.56 -0.05 -30.69
CA ALA A 87 -6.37 1.32 -31.11
C ALA A 87 -4.93 1.75 -30.93
N ASP A 88 -4.49 2.70 -31.75
CA ASP A 88 -3.13 3.23 -31.71
C ASP A 88 -2.74 3.77 -30.33
N PRO A 89 -1.44 3.82 -29.99
CA PRO A 89 -0.96 4.44 -28.76
C PRO A 89 -1.44 5.88 -28.65
N MET A 90 -2.05 6.21 -27.52
CA MET A 90 -2.44 7.58 -27.20
C MET A 90 -1.30 8.28 -26.47
N VAL A 91 -0.74 9.33 -27.07
CA VAL A 91 0.26 10.19 -26.42
C VAL A 91 -0.47 11.33 -25.73
N VAL A 92 -0.35 11.39 -24.40
CA VAL A 92 -0.93 12.47 -23.61
C VAL A 92 0.20 13.37 -23.12
N GLU A 93 0.23 14.60 -23.61
CA GLU A 93 1.15 15.61 -23.10
C GLU A 93 0.56 16.20 -21.82
N VAL A 94 1.10 15.77 -20.68
CA VAL A 94 0.83 16.43 -19.41
C VAL A 94 1.69 17.69 -19.40
N LYS A 95 1.07 18.85 -19.66
CA LYS A 95 1.75 20.11 -19.43
C LYS A 95 1.92 20.26 -17.92
N GLU A 96 3.16 20.26 -17.46
CA GLU A 96 3.43 20.87 -16.16
C GLU A 96 3.10 22.35 -16.31
N ALA A 97 1.92 22.76 -15.84
CA ALA A 97 1.75 24.13 -15.43
C ALA A 97 2.93 24.43 -14.50
N ALA A 98 3.73 25.44 -14.84
CA ALA A 98 4.92 25.80 -14.08
C ALA A 98 4.56 25.88 -12.59
N GLY A 99 5.03 24.90 -11.82
CA GLY A 99 4.59 24.64 -10.46
C GLY A 99 3.42 23.68 -10.40
N GLY A 100 3.72 22.39 -10.18
CA GLY A 100 2.83 21.49 -9.46
C GLY A 100 2.62 22.03 -8.05
N VAL A 101 1.78 23.07 -7.96
CA VAL A 101 1.13 23.49 -6.73
C VAL A 101 -0.21 22.77 -6.78
N GLU A 102 -0.45 21.96 -5.76
CA GLU A 102 -1.77 21.52 -5.35
C GLU A 102 -2.63 22.75 -5.04
N THR A 103 -3.12 23.44 -6.07
CA THR A 103 -4.05 24.57 -5.91
C THR A 103 -4.89 24.75 -7.18
N ALA A 104 -5.93 23.94 -7.32
CA ALA A 104 -7.24 24.34 -7.83
C ALA A 104 -8.20 23.15 -7.56
N ALA A 105 -9.40 23.28 -7.02
CA ALA A 105 -10.25 24.45 -6.87
C ALA A 105 -11.06 24.42 -5.55
N ALA A 106 -11.05 25.55 -4.83
CA ALA A 106 -12.20 26.27 -4.26
C ALA A 106 -11.78 27.04 -2.99
N GLY A 107 -11.37 28.31 -3.16
CA GLY A 107 -11.24 29.27 -2.06
C GLY A 107 -9.91 29.26 -1.32
N VAL A 108 -8.85 29.75 -1.98
CA VAL A 108 -7.54 29.94 -1.33
C VAL A 108 -7.65 31.07 -0.31
N ASN A 109 -7.92 30.73 0.94
CA ASN A 109 -7.41 31.52 2.06
C ASN A 109 -5.99 30.99 2.33
N PRO A 110 -4.92 31.79 2.18
CA PRO A 110 -3.53 31.35 2.36
C PRO A 110 -3.26 30.67 3.71
N GLN A 111 -4.14 30.90 4.69
CA GLN A 111 -4.08 30.26 5.99
C GLN A 111 -4.40 28.74 5.96
N PHE A 112 -5.23 28.25 5.03
CA PHE A 112 -5.52 26.81 4.93
C PHE A 112 -4.35 26.00 4.38
N LEU A 113 -3.62 26.55 3.40
CA LEU A 113 -2.44 25.91 2.82
C LEU A 113 -1.33 25.70 3.86
N GLU A 114 -1.12 26.68 4.75
CA GLU A 114 -0.18 26.52 5.86
C GLU A 114 -0.63 25.46 6.87
N ILE A 115 -1.94 25.28 7.07
CA ILE A 115 -2.49 24.28 7.99
C ILE A 115 -2.30 22.87 7.40
N GLU A 116 -2.53 22.70 6.10
CA GLU A 116 -2.33 21.42 5.40
C GLU A 116 -0.87 20.99 5.40
N GLN A 117 0.06 21.89 5.06
CA GLN A 117 1.50 21.59 5.14
C GLN A 117 1.95 21.19 6.56
N ARG A 118 1.31 21.77 7.59
CA ARG A 118 1.55 21.38 8.97
C ARG A 118 0.95 20.00 9.27
N LEU A 119 -0.22 19.69 8.74
CA LEU A 119 -0.88 18.39 8.90
C LEU A 119 -0.06 17.28 8.25
N ASP A 120 0.41 17.45 7.01
CA ASP A 120 1.29 16.50 6.32
C ASP A 120 2.58 16.24 7.10
N LYS A 121 3.17 17.31 7.63
CA LYS A 121 4.37 17.20 8.45
C LYS A 121 4.08 16.40 9.72
N ILE A 122 2.91 16.57 10.33
CA ILE A 122 2.49 15.82 11.52
C ILE A 122 2.25 14.35 11.15
N GLU A 123 1.54 14.06 10.06
CA GLU A 123 1.25 12.70 9.60
C GLU A 123 2.53 11.92 9.33
N LYS A 124 3.48 12.53 8.61
CA LYS A 124 4.79 11.94 8.38
C LYS A 124 5.54 11.63 9.69
N GLN A 125 5.45 12.51 10.69
CA GLN A 125 6.05 12.26 12.00
C GLN A 125 5.36 11.12 12.75
N ILE A 126 4.03 11.01 12.63
CA ILE A 126 3.25 9.90 13.22
C ILE A 126 3.66 8.58 12.58
N GLU A 127 3.77 8.53 11.25
CA GLU A 127 4.20 7.33 10.53
C GLU A 127 5.60 6.87 10.96
N PHE A 128 6.54 7.80 11.08
CA PHE A 128 7.88 7.50 11.62
C PHE A 128 7.83 7.02 13.08
N ALA A 129 6.98 7.62 13.92
CA ALA A 129 6.84 7.22 15.32
C ALA A 129 6.23 5.81 15.44
N ASP A 130 5.20 5.50 14.65
CA ASP A 130 4.56 4.18 14.61
C ASP A 130 5.56 3.11 14.15
N ALA A 131 6.37 3.41 13.12
CA ALA A 131 7.43 2.52 12.67
C ALA A 131 8.48 2.27 13.77
N GLU A 132 8.89 3.32 14.51
CA GLU A 132 9.85 3.18 15.61
C GLU A 132 9.26 2.39 16.80
N ILE A 133 7.99 2.61 17.12
CA ILE A 133 7.27 1.86 18.15
C ILE A 133 7.17 0.39 17.75
N ALA A 134 6.77 0.09 16.51
CA ALA A 134 6.68 -1.27 16.01
C ALA A 134 8.04 -2.00 16.10
N GLN A 135 9.13 -1.35 15.71
CA GLN A 135 10.48 -1.92 15.85
C GLN A 135 10.91 -2.12 17.31
N ARG A 136 10.53 -1.20 18.22
CA ARG A 136 10.81 -1.34 19.66
C ARG A 136 10.04 -2.49 20.28
N VAL A 137 8.75 -2.61 19.95
CA VAL A 137 7.88 -3.70 20.42
C VAL A 137 8.38 -5.03 19.88
N GLY A 138 8.70 -5.11 18.58
CA GLY A 138 9.26 -6.30 17.95
C GLY A 138 10.56 -6.78 18.63
N ARG A 139 11.49 -5.86 18.95
CA ARG A 139 12.71 -6.21 19.70
C ARG A 139 12.43 -6.72 21.11
N LYS A 140 11.50 -6.09 21.84
CA LYS A 140 11.13 -6.54 23.20
C LYS A 140 10.53 -7.95 23.16
N ILE A 141 9.53 -8.16 22.29
CA ILE A 141 8.87 -9.45 22.14
C ILE A 141 9.87 -10.53 21.71
N GLY A 142 10.70 -10.25 20.69
CA GLY A 142 11.71 -11.20 20.22
C GLY A 142 12.72 -11.59 21.30
N ARG A 143 13.16 -10.63 22.12
CA ARG A 143 14.07 -10.90 23.25
C ARG A 143 13.40 -11.74 24.33
N ASP A 144 12.20 -11.39 24.74
CA ASP A 144 11.50 -12.07 25.83
C ASP A 144 11.16 -13.52 25.44
N ILE A 145 10.72 -13.72 24.19
CA ILE A 145 10.52 -15.05 23.60
C ILE A 145 11.84 -15.83 23.53
N GLY A 146 12.93 -15.19 23.08
CA GLY A 146 14.24 -15.83 22.99
C GLY A 146 14.79 -16.29 24.33
N ILE A 147 14.65 -15.47 25.38
CA ILE A 147 15.07 -15.82 26.75
C ILE A 147 14.26 -17.02 27.25
N LEU A 148 12.94 -17.01 27.06
CA LEU A 148 12.06 -18.09 27.51
C LEU A 148 12.44 -19.43 26.84
N TYR A 149 12.54 -19.46 25.51
CA TYR A 149 12.90 -20.69 24.79
C TYR A 149 14.33 -21.14 25.09
N GLY A 150 15.28 -20.20 25.23
CA GLY A 150 16.65 -20.52 25.60
C GLY A 150 16.75 -21.21 26.97
N LEU A 151 15.98 -20.73 27.96
CA LEU A 151 15.96 -21.33 29.29
C LEU A 151 15.33 -22.74 29.28
N VAL A 152 14.21 -22.92 28.56
CA VAL A 152 13.54 -24.22 28.44
C VAL A 152 14.42 -25.23 27.71
N ALA A 153 15.04 -24.84 26.59
CA ALA A 153 15.95 -25.71 25.85
C ALA A 153 17.19 -26.07 26.68
N GLY A 154 17.78 -25.09 27.38
CA GLY A 154 18.93 -25.31 28.27
C GLY A 154 18.62 -26.28 29.41
N LEU A 155 17.48 -26.11 30.09
CA LEU A 155 17.03 -27.04 31.13
C LEU A 155 16.77 -28.44 30.56
N THR A 156 16.17 -28.54 29.39
CA THR A 156 15.90 -29.82 28.73
C THR A 156 17.20 -30.56 28.45
N VAL A 157 18.18 -29.89 27.83
CA VAL A 157 19.51 -30.48 27.57
C VAL A 157 20.22 -30.85 28.87
N PHE A 158 20.14 -30.02 29.89
CA PHE A 158 20.75 -30.28 31.20
C PHE A 158 20.19 -31.55 31.86
N VAL A 159 18.87 -31.69 31.90
CA VAL A 159 18.21 -32.91 32.41
C VAL A 159 18.61 -34.13 31.58
N LEU A 160 18.66 -33.99 30.26
CA LEU A 160 19.04 -35.06 29.35
C LEU A 160 20.49 -35.53 29.61
N LEU A 161 21.42 -34.60 29.85
CA LEU A 161 22.80 -34.91 30.24
C LEU A 161 22.88 -35.61 31.60
N LEU A 162 22.12 -35.17 32.60
CA LEU A 162 22.09 -35.83 33.91
C LEU A 162 21.58 -37.28 33.82
N VAL A 163 20.65 -37.57 32.90
CA VAL A 163 20.14 -38.93 32.70
C VAL A 163 21.09 -39.78 31.87
N LEU A 164 21.76 -39.20 30.86
CA LEU A 164 22.64 -39.94 29.95
C LEU A 164 24.04 -40.18 30.52
N LEU A 165 24.64 -39.22 31.23
CA LEU A 165 26.01 -39.34 31.75
C LEU A 165 26.22 -40.58 32.64
N PRO A 166 25.34 -40.87 33.63
CA PRO A 166 25.48 -42.07 34.46
C PRO A 166 25.32 -43.35 33.64
N LYS A 167 24.42 -43.37 32.66
CA LYS A 167 24.22 -44.54 31.80
C LYS A 167 25.40 -44.80 30.88
N LEU A 168 26.07 -43.74 30.41
CA LEU A 168 27.27 -43.85 29.59
C LEU A 168 28.46 -44.35 30.42
N ASN A 169 28.61 -43.88 31.66
CA ASN A 169 29.66 -44.34 32.58
C ASN A 169 29.48 -45.81 33.02
N VAL A 170 28.27 -46.37 32.95
CA VAL A 170 28.00 -47.78 33.26
C VAL A 170 28.23 -48.68 32.04
N LEU A 171 28.25 -48.11 30.83
CA LEU A 171 28.45 -48.82 29.56
C LEU A 171 29.90 -48.85 29.08
N LEU A 172 30.78 -48.05 29.69
CA LEU A 172 32.23 -47.98 29.49
C LEU A 172 32.97 -48.79 30.55
#